data_AF-A0A8T5A4I8-F1
#
_entry.id   AF-A0A8T5A4I8-F1
#
_cell.length_a   1.000
_cell.length_b   1.000
_cell.length_c   1.000
_cell.angle_alpha   90.00
_cell.angle_beta   90.00
_cell.angle_gamma   90.00
#
_symmetry.space_group_name_H-M   'P 1'
#
loop_
_entity.id
_entity.type
_entity.pdbx_description
1 polymer ?
#
loop_
_entity_poly.entity_id
_entity_poly.type
_entity_poly.pdbx_seq_one_letter_code
_entity_poly.pdbx_strand_id
1 'polypeptide(L)'
;PFGSAIEDDMIATGSGSPVAYGVLESGYHSGMSLDEGVVLAVRAINAAIKRNVYTGDAFDVATITRERGYVELTDEEKKKIFSKISA
;
A
#
# COMPACT_ATOMS: atom_id res chain seq x y z
N PRO A 1 13.26 -9.33 16.90
CA PRO A 1 13.81 -8.13 16.21
C PRO A 1 15.17 -7.74 16.82
N PHE A 2 16.24 -7.78 16.01
CA PHE A 2 17.64 -7.58 16.47
C PHE A 2 18.10 -6.11 16.48
N GLY A 3 17.20 -5.16 16.20
CA GLY A 3 17.49 -3.71 16.22
C GLY A 3 18.06 -3.14 14.92
N SER A 4 18.27 -3.96 13.89
CA SER A 4 18.69 -3.49 12.58
C SER A 4 17.56 -2.68 11.91
N ALA A 5 17.92 -1.50 11.39
CA ALA A 5 17.07 -0.66 10.55
C ALA A 5 17.83 -0.36 9.25
N ILE A 6 17.17 -0.60 8.12
CA ILE A 6 17.74 -0.38 6.78
C ILE A 6 16.73 0.50 6.04
N GLU A 7 17.24 1.54 5.39
CA GLU A 7 16.44 2.44 4.54
C GLU A 7 16.20 1.77 3.19
N ASP A 8 14.96 1.89 2.70
CA ASP A 8 14.54 1.38 1.40
C ASP A 8 13.40 2.26 0.85
N ASP A 9 13.29 2.33 -0.47
CA ASP A 9 12.26 3.12 -1.16
C ASP A 9 10.86 2.52 -0.96
N MET A 10 10.78 1.20 -0.75
CA MET A 10 9.54 0.48 -0.49
C MET A 10 9.76 -0.69 0.47
N ILE A 11 8.83 -0.86 1.42
CA ILE A 11 8.89 -1.95 2.39
C ILE A 11 7.53 -2.63 2.49
N ALA A 12 7.50 -3.96 2.42
CA ALA A 12 6.36 -4.80 2.75
C ALA A 12 6.77 -5.88 3.76
N THR A 13 5.92 -6.12 4.77
CA THR A 13 6.19 -7.10 5.83
C THR A 13 4.95 -7.96 6.13
N GLY A 14 5.13 -9.06 6.86
CA GLY A 14 4.07 -10.03 7.15
C GLY A 14 3.98 -11.15 6.09
N SER A 15 3.07 -12.11 6.28
CA SER A 15 2.96 -13.30 5.43
C SER A 15 2.55 -13.00 3.98
N GLY A 16 1.88 -11.87 3.74
CA GLY A 16 1.51 -11.41 2.40
C GLY A 16 2.62 -10.66 1.66
N SER A 17 3.76 -10.38 2.30
CA SER A 17 4.80 -9.52 1.72
C SER A 17 5.37 -10.03 0.39
N PRO A 18 5.56 -11.34 0.14
CA PRO A 18 6.09 -11.78 -1.16
C PRO A 18 5.16 -11.42 -2.33
N VAL A 19 3.85 -11.45 -2.11
CA VAL A 19 2.87 -11.05 -3.13
C VAL A 19 2.84 -9.53 -3.28
N ALA A 20 2.90 -8.79 -2.16
CA ALA A 20 2.92 -7.34 -2.18
C ALA A 20 4.15 -6.80 -2.92
N TYR A 21 5.35 -7.33 -2.63
CA TYR A 21 6.58 -6.95 -3.34
C TYR A 21 6.47 -7.16 -4.85
N GLY A 22 5.91 -8.28 -5.31
CA GLY A 22 5.72 -8.49 -6.75
C GLY A 22 4.86 -7.42 -7.44
N VAL A 23 3.87 -6.86 -6.73
CA VAL A 23 3.07 -5.74 -7.27
C VAL A 23 3.85 -4.42 -7.19
N LEU A 24 4.47 -4.15 -6.04
CA LEU A 24 5.26 -2.95 -5.78
C LEU A 24 6.40 -2.81 -6.79
N GLU A 25 7.23 -3.84 -6.97
CA GLU A 25 8.35 -3.86 -7.91
C GLU A 25 7.89 -3.67 -9.37
N SER A 26 6.70 -4.16 -9.73
CA SER A 26 6.17 -4.01 -11.10
C SER A 26 5.64 -2.61 -11.40
N GLY A 27 5.20 -1.88 -10.37
CA GLY A 27 4.46 -0.63 -10.53
C GLY A 27 5.19 0.61 -10.02
N TYR A 28 6.21 0.43 -9.18
CA TYR A 28 6.96 1.54 -8.63
C TYR A 28 7.90 2.15 -9.64
N HIS A 29 8.02 3.47 -9.59
CA HIS A 29 9.09 4.21 -10.22
C HIS A 29 9.41 5.46 -9.43
N SER A 30 10.62 5.98 -9.62
CA SER A 30 10.99 7.28 -9.05
C SER A 30 10.08 8.38 -9.59
N GLY A 31 9.65 9.30 -8.73
CA GLY A 31 8.86 10.47 -9.12
C GLY A 31 7.35 10.25 -9.24
N MET A 32 6.81 9.13 -8.72
CA MET A 32 5.37 8.95 -8.59
C MET A 32 4.73 10.09 -7.80
N SER A 33 3.53 10.48 -8.22
CA SER A 33 2.66 11.33 -7.42
C SER A 33 2.12 10.59 -6.20
N LEU A 34 1.65 11.33 -5.20
CA LEU A 34 1.04 10.75 -4.00
C LEU A 34 -0.14 9.84 -4.35
N ASP A 35 -0.99 10.25 -5.28
CA ASP A 35 -2.16 9.50 -5.72
C ASP A 35 -1.76 8.17 -6.39
N GLU A 36 -0.75 8.18 -7.25
CA GLU A 36 -0.22 6.96 -7.87
C GLU A 36 0.36 6.01 -6.82
N GLY A 37 1.11 6.54 -5.84
CA GLY A 37 1.68 5.75 -4.74
C GLY A 37 0.60 5.10 -3.87
N VAL A 38 -0.44 5.85 -3.53
CA VAL A 38 -1.60 5.32 -2.78
C VAL A 38 -2.30 4.21 -3.57
N VAL A 39 -2.55 4.42 -4.87
CA VAL A 39 -3.17 3.40 -5.72
C VAL A 39 -2.32 2.14 -5.78
N LEU A 40 -1.00 2.27 -5.95
CA LEU A 40 -0.06 1.14 -5.99
C LEU A 40 -0.04 0.36 -4.66
N ALA A 41 0.02 1.06 -3.52
CA ALA A 41 0.01 0.45 -2.20
C ALA A 41 -1.28 -0.35 -1.96
N VAL A 42 -2.44 0.20 -2.31
CA VAL A 42 -3.73 -0.50 -2.18
C VAL A 42 -3.80 -1.70 -3.12
N ARG A 43 -3.26 -1.61 -4.35
CA ARG A 43 -3.16 -2.76 -5.27
C ARG A 43 -2.31 -3.89 -4.68
N ALA A 44 -1.17 -3.55 -4.06
CA ALA A 44 -0.29 -4.53 -3.42
C ALA A 44 -0.98 -5.25 -2.25
N ILE A 45 -1.67 -4.50 -1.39
CA ILE A 45 -2.46 -5.06 -0.28
C ILE A 45 -3.59 -5.95 -0.80
N ASN A 46 -4.37 -5.49 -1.79
CA ASN A 46 -5.47 -6.25 -2.36
C ASN A 46 -4.99 -7.57 -3.02
N ALA A 47 -3.84 -7.54 -3.71
CA ALA A 47 -3.24 -8.74 -4.28
C ALA A 47 -2.81 -9.74 -3.20
N ALA A 48 -2.24 -9.25 -2.09
CA ALA A 48 -1.88 -10.07 -0.95
C ALA A 48 -3.12 -10.68 -0.26
N ILE A 49 -4.18 -9.89 -0.04
CA ILE A 49 -5.44 -10.35 0.57
C ILE A 49 -6.08 -11.47 -0.26
N LYS A 50 -6.20 -11.30 -1.58
CA LYS A 50 -6.80 -12.30 -2.48
C LYS A 50 -6.09 -13.66 -2.46
N ARG A 51 -4.83 -13.71 -2.05
CA ARG A 51 -4.02 -14.93 -1.97
C ARG A 51 -3.88 -15.48 -0.55
N ASN A 52 -4.40 -14.79 0.46
CA ASN A 52 -4.26 -15.17 1.87
C ASN A 52 -5.61 -15.21 2.58
N VAL A 53 -6.09 -16.42 2.88
CA VAL A 53 -7.34 -16.71 3.60
C VAL A 53 -7.39 -16.17 5.04
N TYR A 54 -6.25 -15.74 5.60
CA TYR A 54 -6.16 -15.22 6.98
C TYR A 54 -6.15 -13.68 7.09
N THR A 55 -6.22 -12.96 5.98
CA THR A 55 -6.32 -11.49 5.96
C THR A 55 -7.76 -11.06 5.73
N GLY A 56 -8.28 -10.16 6.57
CA GLY A 56 -9.64 -9.60 6.42
C GLY A 56 -9.79 -8.72 5.17
N ASP A 57 -11.04 -8.41 4.83
CA ASP A 57 -11.40 -7.63 3.61
C ASP A 57 -11.11 -6.12 3.69
N ALA A 58 -10.61 -5.64 4.84
CA ALA A 58 -10.39 -4.23 5.10
C ALA A 58 -8.92 -3.86 5.12
N PHE A 59 -8.63 -2.61 4.78
CA PHE A 59 -7.31 -2.01 4.87
C PHE A 59 -7.43 -0.56 5.34
N ASP A 60 -6.38 -0.06 5.96
CA ASP A 60 -6.21 1.34 6.31
C ASP A 60 -5.06 1.93 5.51
N VAL A 61 -5.20 3.21 5.16
CA VAL A 61 -4.19 3.94 4.40
C VAL A 61 -3.98 5.29 5.07
N ALA A 62 -2.73 5.64 5.27
CA ALA A 62 -2.34 6.98 5.69
C ALA A 62 -1.27 7.52 4.73
N THR A 63 -1.25 8.84 4.60
CA THR A 63 -0.24 9.58 3.84
C THR A 63 0.46 10.57 4.76
N ILE A 64 1.73 10.84 4.46
CA ILE A 64 2.52 11.83 5.19
C ILE A 64 3.16 12.75 4.16
N THR A 65 2.77 14.02 4.16
CA THR A 65 3.40 15.06 3.32
C THR A 65 3.89 16.23 4.16
N ARG A 66 4.77 17.07 3.59
CA ARG A 66 5.29 18.24 4.29
C ARG A 66 4.19 19.27 4.61
N GLU A 67 3.21 19.39 3.72
CA GLU A 67 2.16 20.40 3.80
C GLU A 67 1.04 20.01 4.75
N ARG A 68 0.70 18.71 4.80
CA ARG A 68 -0.46 18.21 5.56
C ARG A 68 -0.09 17.36 6.76
N GLY A 69 1.17 16.96 6.90
CA GLY A 69 1.58 16.00 7.91
C GLY A 69 0.89 14.66 7.70
N TYR A 70 0.55 14.00 8.80
CA TYR A 70 -0.17 12.72 8.81
C TYR A 70 -1.65 12.91 8.46
N VAL A 71 -2.13 12.14 7.48
CA VAL A 71 -3.54 12.10 7.08
C VAL A 71 -3.96 10.66 6.84
N GLU A 72 -4.89 10.16 7.65
CA GLU A 72 -5.61 8.91 7.37
C GLU A 72 -6.72 9.14 6.35
N LEU A 73 -6.86 8.18 5.43
CA LEU A 73 -7.94 8.19 4.46
C LEU A 73 -9.24 7.70 5.08
N THR A 74 -10.31 8.42 4.80
CA THR A 74 -11.67 8.04 5.17
C THR A 74 -12.15 6.80 4.40
N ASP A 75 -13.18 6.13 4.91
CA ASP A 75 -13.79 4.99 4.21
C ASP A 75 -14.31 5.35 2.81
N GLU A 76 -14.78 6.58 2.61
CA GLU A 76 -15.22 7.07 1.30
C GLU A 76 -14.07 7.20 0.32
N GLU A 77 -12.92 7.71 0.76
CA GLU A 77 -11.71 7.81 -0.06
C GLU A 77 -11.14 6.42 -0.39
N LYS A 78 -11.10 5.52 0.60
CA LYS A 78 -10.71 4.12 0.41
C LYS A 78 -11.59 3.44 -0.65
N LYS A 79 -12.92 3.63 -0.59
CA LYS A 79 -13.87 3.10 -1.60
C LYS A 79 -13.62 3.67 -3.00
N LYS A 80 -13.33 4.97 -3.12
CA LYS A 80 -13.00 5.61 -4.41
C LYS A 80 -11.71 5.05 -5.01
N ILE A 81 -10.70 4.74 -4.19
CA ILE A 81 -9.48 4.10 -4.66
C ILE A 81 -9.78 2.66 -5.08
N PHE A 82 -10.57 1.93 -4.28
CA PHE A 82 -10.91 0.54 -4.57
C PHE A 82 -11.71 0.38 -5.87
N SER A 83 -12.57 1.34 -6.22
CA SER A 83 -13.27 1.33 -7.51
C SER A 83 -12.33 1.56 -8.69
N LYS A 84 -11.30 2.42 -8.55
CA LYS A 84 -10.28 2.67 -9.59
C LYS A 84 -9.43 1.44 -9.91
N ILE A 85 -9.20 0.55 -8.94
CA ILE A 85 -8.37 -0.65 -9.13
C ILE A 85 -9.15 -1.89 -9.55
N SER A 86 -10.48 -1.84 -9.45
CA SER A 86 -11.39 -2.95 -9.79
C SER A 86 -12.04 -2.78 -11.17
N ALA A 87 -11.84 -1.62 -11.80
CA ALA A 87 -12.17 -1.35 -13.19
C ALA A 87 -11.01 -1.80 -14.11
#